data_AF-A0A7V5WMT3-F1
#
_entry.id   AF-A0A7V5WMT3-F1
#
_cell.length_a   1.000
_cell.length_b   1.000
_cell.length_c   1.000
_cell.angle_alpha   90.00
_cell.angle_beta   90.00
_cell.angle_gamma   90.00
#
_symmetry.space_group_name_H-M   'P 1'
#
loop_
_entity.id
_entity.type
_entity.pdbx_description
1 polymer ?
#
loop_
_entity_poly.entity_id
_entity_poly.type
_entity_poly.pdbx_seq_one_letter_code
_entity_poly.pdbx_strand_id
1 'polypeptide(L)'
;MNYIESPKNKRIKELVRLQERRIRNREQVYLLEGRRELERAIQANASIQEVLFSSKYLSDHAKEFIDDLLLQNKFKFSELSKEAFKKL
;
A
#
# COMPACT_ATOMS: atom_id res chain seq x y z
N MET A 1 13.18 -1.99 0.43
CA MET A 1 11.83 -2.48 0.77
C MET A 1 11.77 -2.72 2.28
N ASN A 2 10.69 -2.32 2.94
CA ASN A 2 10.50 -2.51 4.39
C ASN A 2 9.51 -3.65 4.64
N TYR A 3 9.66 -4.39 5.75
CA TYR A 3 8.72 -5.45 6.14
C TYR A 3 8.10 -5.13 7.50
N ILE A 4 6.77 -5.15 7.58
CA ILE A 4 6.03 -4.87 8.81
C ILE A 4 5.22 -6.10 9.22
N GLU A 5 5.72 -6.78 10.24
CA GLU A 5 5.08 -7.99 10.75
C GLU A 5 3.93 -7.69 11.72
N SER A 6 4.11 -6.73 12.62
CA SER A 6 3.18 -6.53 13.73
C SER A 6 2.00 -5.64 13.35
N PRO A 7 0.73 -6.07 13.56
CA PRO A 7 -0.45 -5.20 13.41
C PRO A 7 -0.49 -4.06 14.44
N LYS A 8 0.32 -4.14 15.50
CA LYS A 8 0.45 -3.08 16.52
C LYS A 8 1.51 -2.04 16.17
N ASN A 9 2.23 -2.22 15.05
CA ASN A 9 3.26 -1.29 14.60
C ASN A 9 2.69 0.13 14.45
N LYS A 10 3.46 1.15 14.83
CA LYS A 10 3.06 2.56 14.76
C LYS A 10 2.60 2.96 13.36
N ARG A 11 3.30 2.49 12.33
CA ARG A 11 2.97 2.76 10.92
C ARG A 11 1.60 2.20 10.53
N ILE A 12 1.27 0.99 10.97
CA ILE A 12 -0.06 0.40 10.72
C ILE A 12 -1.15 1.25 11.37
N LYS A 13 -0.94 1.69 12.63
CA LYS A 13 -1.89 2.59 13.31
C LYS A 13 -2.10 3.91 12.58
N GLU A 14 -1.04 4.48 12.01
CA GLU A 14 -1.12 5.71 11.20
C GLU A 14 -1.92 5.48 9.92
N LEU A 15 -1.66 4.37 9.21
CA LEU A 15 -2.39 4.02 8.00
C LEU A 15 -3.89 3.80 8.27
N VAL A 16 -4.24 3.08 9.34
CA VAL A 16 -5.65 2.86 9.73
C VAL A 16 -6.37 4.18 10.03
N ARG A 17 -5.69 5.16 10.64
CA ARG A 17 -6.27 6.49 10.89
C ARG A 17 -6.66 7.25 9.62
N LEU A 18 -6.10 6.89 8.46
CA LEU A 18 -6.52 7.47 7.17
C LEU A 18 -7.96 7.09 6.78
N GLN A 19 -8.61 6.15 7.47
CA GLN A 19 -10.05 5.90 7.31
C GLN A 19 -10.91 7.06 7.83
N GLU A 20 -10.38 7.90 8.73
CA GLU A 20 -11.07 9.08 9.24
C GLU A 20 -10.97 10.25 8.24
N ARG A 21 -12.12 10.79 7.79
CA ARG A 21 -12.17 11.92 6.84
C ARG A 21 -11.38 13.14 7.33
N ARG A 22 -11.46 13.45 8.63
CA ARG A 22 -10.71 14.57 9.23
C ARG A 22 -9.20 14.38 9.05
N ILE A 23 -8.70 13.16 9.23
CA ILE A 23 -7.28 12.84 9.08
C ILE A 23 -6.91 12.95 7.59
N ARG A 24 -7.67 12.37 6.65
CA ARG A 24 -7.40 12.53 5.21
C ARG A 24 -7.35 13.98 4.76
N ASN A 25 -8.30 14.79 5.23
CA ASN A 25 -8.34 16.22 4.90
C ASN A 25 -7.14 16.97 5.47
N ARG A 26 -6.63 16.57 6.64
CA ARG A 26 -5.45 17.20 7.24
C ARG A 26 -4.16 16.77 6.54
N GLU A 27 -4.00 15.48 6.28
CA GLU A 27 -2.77 14.90 5.72
C GLU A 27 -2.74 14.96 4.18
N GLN A 28 -3.86 15.26 3.52
CA GLN A 28 -4.05 15.27 2.07
C GLN A 28 -3.65 13.93 1.39
N VAL A 29 -3.83 12.82 2.10
CA VAL A 29 -3.55 11.47 1.62
C VAL A 29 -4.66 10.50 2.02
N TYR A 30 -4.75 9.39 1.31
CA TYR A 30 -5.72 8.33 1.53
C TYR A 30 -5.19 6.98 1.06
N LEU A 31 -5.83 5.90 1.50
CA LEU A 31 -5.53 4.55 1.02
C LEU A 31 -6.28 4.30 -0.29
N LEU A 32 -5.55 3.89 -1.33
CA LEU A 32 -6.11 3.43 -2.59
C LEU A 32 -5.97 1.92 -2.66
N GLU A 33 -7.09 1.21 -2.74
CA GLU A 33 -7.13 -0.24 -2.63
C GLU A 33 -7.39 -0.93 -3.98
N GLY A 34 -6.64 -2.00 -4.21
CA GLY A 34 -6.81 -2.88 -5.37
C GLY A 34 -5.86 -2.58 -6.54
N ARG A 35 -5.49 -3.64 -7.25
CA ARG A 35 -4.55 -3.58 -8.39
C ARG A 35 -5.02 -2.62 -9.48
N ARG A 36 -6.31 -2.69 -9.88
CA ARG A 36 -6.85 -1.86 -10.96
C ARG A 36 -6.79 -0.37 -10.65
N GLU A 37 -7.04 0.01 -9.39
CA GLU A 37 -6.99 1.40 -8.98
C GLU A 37 -5.53 1.90 -8.91
N LEU A 38 -4.60 1.07 -8.44
CA LEU A 38 -3.17 1.37 -8.50
C LEU A 38 -2.69 1.56 -9.94
N GLU A 39 -3.09 0.70 -10.88
CA GLU A 39 -2.77 0.84 -12.31
C GLU A 39 -3.28 2.17 -12.89
N ARG A 40 -4.53 2.53 -12.59
CA ARG A 40 -5.11 3.81 -13.03
C ARG A 40 -4.37 5.00 -12.44
N ALA A 41 -4.00 4.94 -11.16
CA ALA A 41 -3.23 5.98 -10.50
C ALA A 41 -1.85 6.16 -11.15
N ILE A 42 -1.18 5.06 -11.51
CA ILE A 42 0.09 5.08 -12.24
C ILE A 42 -0.09 5.70 -13.62
N GLN A 43 -1.12 5.28 -14.38
CA GLN A 43 -1.42 5.81 -15.72
C GLN A 43 -1.76 7.30 -15.69
N ALA A 44 -2.43 7.77 -14.63
CA ALA A 44 -2.76 9.17 -14.42
C ALA A 44 -1.57 10.00 -13.88
N ASN A 45 -0.39 9.40 -13.69
CA ASN A 45 0.78 10.01 -13.03
C ASN A 45 0.45 10.62 -11.66
N ALA A 46 -0.41 9.94 -10.88
CA ALA A 46 -0.74 10.36 -9.53
C ALA A 46 0.50 10.30 -8.62
N SER A 47 0.54 11.19 -7.62
CA SER A 47 1.60 11.20 -6.61
C SER A 47 1.42 10.04 -5.62
N ILE A 48 2.05 8.91 -5.91
CA ILE A 48 2.00 7.69 -5.07
C ILE A 48 3.15 7.75 -4.06
N GLN A 49 2.82 7.82 -2.77
CA GLN A 49 3.84 7.91 -1.72
C GLN A 49 4.50 6.55 -1.42
N GLU A 50 3.69 5.49 -1.37
CA GLU A 50 4.10 4.14 -0.98
C GLU A 50 3.10 3.11 -1.50
N VAL A 51 3.60 1.98 -1.99
CA VAL A 51 2.81 0.79 -2.33
C VAL A 51 2.92 -0.21 -1.18
N LEU A 52 1.76 -0.58 -0.63
CA LEU A 52 1.61 -1.53 0.46
C LEU A 52 1.05 -2.84 -0.10
N PHE A 53 1.68 -3.96 0.20
CA PHE A 53 1.19 -5.27 -0.24
C PHE A 53 1.47 -6.35 0.79
N SER A 54 0.84 -7.52 0.62
CA SER A 54 1.17 -8.72 1.37
C SER A 54 1.21 -9.89 0.42
N SER A 55 2.36 -10.58 0.34
CA SER A 55 2.53 -11.77 -0.50
C SER A 55 1.51 -12.88 -0.24
N LYS A 56 0.89 -12.89 0.95
CA LYS A 56 -0.16 -13.85 1.33
C LYS A 56 -1.53 -13.59 0.70
N TYR A 57 -1.75 -12.41 0.10
CA TYR A 57 -3.02 -12.03 -0.55
C TYR A 57 -2.90 -11.78 -2.06
N LEU A 58 -1.69 -11.83 -2.61
CA LEU A 58 -1.50 -11.64 -4.05
C LEU A 58 -1.89 -12.93 -4.79
N SER A 59 -2.65 -12.77 -5.88
CA SER A 59 -2.70 -13.80 -6.93
C SER A 59 -1.40 -13.79 -7.73
N ASP A 60 -1.16 -14.82 -8.54
CA ASP A 60 0.05 -14.92 -9.36
C ASP A 60 0.22 -13.70 -10.27
N HIS A 61 -0.84 -13.28 -10.98
CA HIS A 61 -0.81 -12.06 -11.79
C HIS A 61 -0.55 -10.77 -10.99
N ALA A 62 -1.07 -10.68 -9.76
CA ALA A 62 -0.83 -9.52 -8.92
C ALA A 62 0.62 -9.51 -8.40
N LYS A 63 1.21 -10.69 -8.20
CA LYS A 63 2.61 -10.84 -7.83
C LYS A 63 3.54 -10.41 -8.96
N GLU A 64 3.32 -10.90 -10.19
CA GLU A 64 4.06 -10.47 -11.38
C GLU A 64 4.03 -8.94 -11.54
N PHE A 65 2.85 -8.34 -11.40
CA PHE A 65 2.70 -6.89 -11.45
C PHE A 65 3.51 -6.15 -10.38
N ILE A 66 3.51 -6.64 -9.13
CA ILE A 66 4.30 -6.02 -8.06
C ILE A 66 5.80 -6.21 -8.29
N ASP A 67 6.23 -7.37 -8.79
CA ASP A 67 7.63 -7.65 -9.14
C ASP A 67 8.13 -6.70 -10.24
N ASP A 68 7.33 -6.46 -11.28
CA ASP A 68 7.64 -5.48 -12.33
C ASP A 68 7.77 -4.05 -11.78
N LEU A 69 6.90 -3.65 -10.85
CA LEU A 69 6.97 -2.33 -10.23
C LEU A 69 8.19 -2.20 -9.29
N LEU A 70 8.58 -3.28 -8.60
CA LEU A 70 9.78 -3.33 -7.78
C LEU A 70 11.05 -3.16 -8.62
N LEU A 71 11.12 -3.83 -9.78
CA LEU A 71 12.24 -3.71 -10.73
C LEU A 71 12.39 -2.29 -11.28
N GLN A 72 11.29 -1.57 -11.49
CA GLN A 72 11.33 -0.17 -11.93
C GLN A 72 11.89 0.77 -10.86
N ASN A 73 11.85 0.39 -9.58
CA ASN A 73 12.37 1.14 -8.44
C ASN A 73 11.90 2.63 -8.38
N LYS A 74 10.66 2.89 -8.83
CA LYS A 74 10.06 4.24 -8.85
C LYS A 74 9.30 4.59 -7.58
N PHE A 75 8.85 3.59 -6.84
CA PHE A 75 7.99 3.76 -5.67
C PHE A 75 8.67 3.22 -4.41
N LYS A 76 8.23 3.71 -3.26
CA LYS A 76 8.53 3.07 -1.98
C LYS A 76 7.61 1.87 -1.79
N PHE A 77 8.15 0.78 -1.25
CA PHE A 77 7.40 -0.44 -1.00
C PHE A 77 7.54 -0.89 0.46
N SER A 78 6.41 -1.26 1.05
CA SER A 78 6.37 -2.02 2.30
C SER A 78 5.55 -3.29 2.11
N GLU A 79 6.15 -4.44 2.43
CA GLU A 79 5.42 -5.70 2.58
C GLU A 79 4.90 -5.83 4.01
N LEU A 80 3.66 -6.27 4.12
CA LEU A 80 2.96 -6.46 5.37
C LEU A 80 2.73 -7.95 5.60
N SER A 81 2.82 -8.39 6.86
CA SER A 81 2.28 -9.70 7.24
C SER A 81 0.79 -9.77 6.94
N LYS A 82 0.25 -10.99 6.94
CA LYS A 82 -1.17 -11.23 6.74
C LYS A 82 -2.02 -10.50 7.79
N GLU A 83 -1.53 -10.45 9.03
CA GLU A 83 -2.18 -9.86 10.19
C GLU A 83 -2.12 -8.33 10.16
N ALA A 84 -0.99 -7.76 9.75
CA ALA A 84 -0.83 -6.32 9.58
C ALA A 84 -1.67 -5.80 8.39
N PHE A 85 -1.68 -6.52 7.27
CA PHE A 85 -2.48 -6.14 6.09
C PHE A 85 -3.98 -6.14 6.38
N LYS A 86 -4.49 -7.15 7.12
CA LYS A 86 -5.90 -7.25 7.54
C LYS A 86 -6.42 -6.07 8.38
N LYS A 87 -5.53 -5.22 8.89
CA LYS A 87 -5.91 -4.06 9.70
C LYS A 87 -6.23 -2.83 8.86
N LEU A 88 -5.66 -2.74 7.66
CA LEU A 88 -5.91 -1.65 6.72
C LEU A 88 -7.33 -1.76 6.18
#